data_AF-A0A7C8BST7-F1
#
_entry.id   AF-A0A7C8BST7-F1
#
_cell.length_a   1.000
_cell.length_b   1.000
_cell.length_c   1.000
_cell.angle_alpha   90.00
_cell.angle_beta   90.00
_cell.angle_gamma   90.00
#
_symmetry.space_group_name_H-M   'P 1'
#
loop_
_entity.id
_entity.type
_entity.pdbx_description
1 polymer ?
#
loop_
_entity_poly.entity_id
_entity_poly.type
_entity_poly.pdbx_seq_one_letter_code
_entity_poly.pdbx_strand_id
1 'polypeptide(L)'
;MRSGDGLTQLQRDVLHCERELQGVRTGRTARIRARLGISPVRYEQVLRSLIGVPAAMAEAPDVMHRLERRLQARHARQDGTSDREG
;
A
#
# COMPACT_ATOMS: atom_id res chain seq x y z
N MET A 1 3.33 -15.97 -12.82
CA MET A 1 1.88 -16.07 -12.57
C MET A 1 1.37 -14.68 -12.22
N ARG A 2 0.56 -14.08 -13.10
CA ARG A 2 0.08 -12.70 -12.95
C ARG A 2 -1.01 -12.68 -11.88
N SER A 3 -0.87 -11.84 -10.87
CA SER A 3 -1.87 -11.56 -9.84
C SER A 3 -3.09 -10.86 -10.48
N GLY A 4 -3.93 -11.63 -11.16
CA GLY A 4 -5.13 -11.14 -11.85
C GLY A 4 -6.45 -11.63 -11.27
N ASP A 5 -6.44 -12.56 -10.31
CA ASP A 5 -7.66 -13.32 -9.93
C ASP A 5 -8.21 -13.02 -8.53
N GLY A 6 -7.63 -12.08 -7.78
CA GLY A 6 -8.20 -11.68 -6.51
C GLY A 6 -7.18 -11.11 -5.55
N LEU A 7 -7.62 -10.13 -4.77
CA LEU A 7 -6.85 -9.61 -3.65
C LEU A 7 -6.62 -10.73 -2.63
N THR A 8 -5.36 -10.92 -2.24
CA THR A 8 -5.02 -11.73 -1.08
C THR A 8 -5.67 -11.15 0.18
N GLN A 9 -5.88 -11.99 1.20
CA GLN A 9 -6.45 -11.53 2.48
C GLN A 9 -5.65 -10.36 3.06
N LEU A 10 -4.32 -10.45 3.00
CA LEU A 10 -3.41 -9.39 3.45
C LEU A 10 -3.63 -8.07 2.69
N GLN A 11 -3.85 -8.14 1.37
CA GLN A 11 -4.11 -6.95 0.56
C GLN A 11 -5.44 -6.29 0.92
N ARG A 12 -6.49 -7.09 1.13
CA ARG A 12 -7.79 -6.61 1.61
C ARG A 12 -7.67 -5.96 2.99
N ASP A 13 -6.96 -6.61 3.91
CA ASP A 13 -6.72 -6.09 5.26
C ASP A 13 -5.91 -4.78 5.22
N VAL A 14 -4.93 -4.68 4.31
CA VAL A 14 -4.15 -3.45 4.08
C VAL A 14 -5.05 -2.32 3.56
N LEU A 15 -5.92 -2.58 2.58
CA LEU A 15 -6.85 -1.58 2.05
C LEU A 15 -7.83 -1.10 3.13
N HIS A 16 -8.41 -2.02 3.90
CA HIS A 16 -9.28 -1.68 5.02
C HIS A 16 -8.53 -0.88 6.10
N CYS A 17 -7.30 -1.27 6.41
CA CYS A 17 -6.48 -0.55 7.38
C CYS A 17 -6.13 0.85 6.88
N GLU A 18 -5.86 1.03 5.58
CA GLU A 18 -5.56 2.34 4.99
C GLU A 18 -6.77 3.28 5.03
N ARG A 19 -8.00 2.76 4.87
CA ARG A 19 -9.26 3.50 5.09
C ARG A 19 -9.41 3.93 6.55
N GLU A 20 -9.21 3.03 7.49
CA GLU A 20 -9.30 3.35 8.93
C GLU A 20 -8.23 4.34 9.40
N LEU A 21 -7.05 4.29 8.77
CA LEU A 21 -5.95 5.23 9.02
C LEU A 21 -6.09 6.53 8.23
N GLN A 22 -7.16 6.68 7.45
CA GLN A 22 -7.48 7.92 6.76
C GLN A 22 -7.87 8.97 7.81
N GLY A 23 -7.09 10.05 7.92
CA GLY A 23 -7.29 11.08 8.94
C GLY A 23 -6.47 10.89 10.23
N VAL A 24 -5.88 9.71 10.45
CA VAL A 24 -4.94 9.50 11.56
C VAL A 24 -3.62 10.20 11.26
N ARG A 25 -3.35 11.30 11.97
CA ARG A 25 -2.14 12.13 11.76
C ARG A 25 -0.93 11.66 12.56
N THR A 26 -1.13 10.95 13.67
CA THR A 26 -0.05 10.45 14.55
C THR A 26 -0.22 8.96 14.80
N GLY A 27 0.88 8.23 14.96
CA GLY A 27 0.82 6.80 15.34
C GLY A 27 0.41 5.82 14.23
N ARG A 28 0.37 6.24 12.96
CA ARG A 28 0.05 5.36 11.81
C ARG A 28 0.89 4.08 11.82
N THR A 29 2.20 4.20 12.01
CA THR A 29 3.14 3.08 12.06
C THR A 29 2.86 2.11 13.21
N ALA A 30 2.49 2.63 14.39
CA ALA A 30 2.17 1.82 15.55
C ALA A 30 0.87 1.03 15.34
N ARG A 31 -0.16 1.66 14.75
CA ARG A 31 -1.42 0.97 14.41
C ARG A 31 -1.26 -0.05 13.29
N ILE A 32 -0.45 0.24 12.27
CA ILE A 32 -0.11 -0.74 11.22
C ILE A 32 0.51 -1.98 11.85
N ARG A 33 1.52 -1.81 12.72
CA ARG A 33 2.16 -2.92 13.42
C ARG A 33 1.17 -3.67 14.32
N ALA A 34 0.35 -2.96 15.09
CA ALA A 34 -0.62 -3.58 15.99
C ALA A 34 -1.75 -4.34 15.26
N ARG A 35 -2.16 -3.88 14.07
CA ARG A 35 -3.30 -4.45 13.34
C ARG A 35 -2.91 -5.53 12.34
N LEU A 36 -1.80 -5.34 11.63
CA LEU A 36 -1.34 -6.25 10.58
C LEU A 36 -0.16 -7.12 11.04
N GLY A 37 0.49 -6.79 12.16
CA GLY A 37 1.68 -7.51 12.62
C GLY A 37 2.91 -7.33 11.73
N ILE A 38 2.84 -6.47 10.71
CA ILE A 38 3.91 -6.29 9.72
C ILE A 38 4.72 -5.01 9.93
N SER A 39 5.97 -5.05 9.47
CA SER A 39 6.81 -3.86 9.37
C SER A 39 6.20 -2.82 8.41
N PRO A 40 6.33 -1.51 8.69
CA PRO A 40 5.91 -0.45 7.78
C PRO A 40 6.53 -0.56 6.38
N VAL A 41 7.73 -1.15 6.26
CA VAL A 41 8.37 -1.39 4.96
C VAL A 41 7.58 -2.41 4.15
N ARG A 42 7.20 -3.53 4.78
CA ARG A 42 6.37 -4.57 4.15
C ARG A 42 4.97 -4.04 3.80
N TYR A 43 4.44 -3.14 4.63
CA TYR A 43 3.18 -2.45 4.36
C TYR A 43 3.24 -1.60 3.08
N GLU A 44 4.28 -0.76 2.94
CA GLU A 44 4.47 0.06 1.75
C GLU A 44 4.75 -0.81 0.50
N GLN A 45 5.40 -1.96 0.63
CA GLN A 45 5.60 -2.92 -0.46
C GLN A 45 4.26 -3.53 -0.94
N VAL A 46 3.38 -3.93 -0.01
CA VAL A 46 2.04 -4.44 -0.36
C VAL A 46 1.20 -3.33 -1.00
N LEU A 47 1.27 -2.11 -0.48
CA LEU A 47 0.61 -0.96 -1.12
C LEU A 47 1.10 -0.73 -2.55
N ARG A 48 2.41 -0.85 -2.80
CA ARG A 48 2.97 -0.74 -4.15
C ARG A 48 2.50 -1.85 -5.08
N SER A 49 2.38 -3.09 -4.58
CA SER A 49 1.91 -4.21 -5.39
C SER A 49 0.43 -4.14 -5.74
N LEU A 50 -0.34 -3.29 -5.05
CA LEU A 50 -1.75 -3.02 -5.34
C LEU A 50 -1.96 -2.03 -6.49
N ILE A 51 -0.95 -1.27 -6.88
CA ILE A 51 -1.04 -0.34 -8.00
C ILE A 51 -1.30 -1.12 -9.28
N GLY A 52 -2.32 -0.72 -10.04
CA GLY A 52 -2.70 -1.38 -11.29
C GLY A 52 -3.46 -2.70 -11.12
N VAL A 53 -3.83 -3.07 -9.88
CA VAL A 53 -4.68 -4.25 -9.63
C VAL A 53 -6.16 -3.84 -9.77
N PRO A 54 -6.89 -4.35 -10.78
CA PRO A 54 -8.28 -3.95 -10.99
C PRO A 54 -9.20 -4.36 -9.82
N ALA A 55 -8.90 -5.46 -9.13
CA ALA A 55 -9.63 -5.88 -7.94
C ALA A 55 -9.48 -4.89 -6.76
N ALA A 56 -8.31 -4.25 -6.61
CA ALA A 56 -8.08 -3.21 -5.59
C ALA A 56 -8.91 -1.96 -5.87
N MET A 57 -8.98 -1.58 -7.15
CA MET A 57 -9.80 -0.47 -7.63
C MET A 57 -11.30 -0.72 -7.43
N ALA A 58 -11.77 -1.96 -7.61
CA ALA A 58 -13.17 -2.31 -7.40
C ALA A 58 -13.58 -2.26 -5.91
N GLU A 59 -12.69 -2.64 -4.99
CA GLU A 59 -12.95 -2.62 -3.54
C GLU A 59 -12.90 -1.21 -2.93
N ALA A 60 -11.88 -0.41 -3.29
CA ALA A 60 -11.63 0.89 -2.67
C ALA A 60 -11.02 1.89 -3.66
N PRO A 61 -11.80 2.42 -4.62
CA PRO A 61 -11.29 3.30 -5.66
C PRO A 61 -10.73 4.62 -5.10
N ASP A 62 -11.31 5.16 -4.02
CA ASP A 62 -10.86 6.40 -3.38
C ASP A 62 -9.46 6.27 -2.75
N VAL A 63 -9.19 5.12 -2.13
CA VAL A 63 -7.89 4.79 -1.54
C VAL A 63 -6.87 4.59 -2.64
N MET A 64 -7.22 3.84 -3.69
CA MET A 64 -6.32 3.56 -4.81
C MET A 64 -5.89 4.81 -5.54
N HIS A 65 -6.81 5.70 -5.93
CA HIS A 65 -6.44 6.95 -6.61
C HIS A 65 -5.51 7.84 -5.76
N ARG A 66 -5.76 7.90 -4.45
CA ARG A 66 -4.91 8.67 -3.54
C ARG A 66 -3.54 8.01 -3.37
N LEU A 67 -3.52 6.69 -3.28
CA LEU A 67 -2.30 5.90 -3.17
C LEU A 67 -1.42 6.06 -4.40
N GLU A 68 -2.02 5.97 -5.60
CA GLU A 68 -1.35 6.24 -6.88
C GLU A 68 -0.74 7.64 -6.90
N ARG A 69 -1.50 8.68 -6.54
CA ARG A 69 -0.97 10.06 -6.46
C ARG A 69 0.18 10.19 -5.46
N ARG A 70 0.05 9.58 -4.27
CA ARG A 70 1.09 9.62 -3.23
C ARG A 70 2.36 8.89 -3.68
N LEU A 71 2.22 7.76 -4.37
CA LEU A 71 3.34 6.96 -4.84
C LEU A 71 4.01 7.57 -6.06
N GLN A 72 3.27 8.14 -7.01
CA GLN A 72 3.85 8.92 -8.12
C GLN A 72 4.72 10.07 -7.61
N ALA A 73 4.24 10.83 -6.61
CA ALA A 73 5.01 11.89 -5.96
C ALA A 73 6.28 11.39 -5.24
N ARG A 74 6.31 10.11 -4.83
CA ARG A 74 7.48 9.46 -4.21
C ARG A 74 8.41 8.84 -5.25
N HIS A 75 7.88 8.24 -6.32
CA HIS A 75 8.65 7.62 -7.39
C HIS A 75 9.51 8.64 -8.12
N ALA A 76 9.00 9.85 -8.33
CA ALA A 76 9.77 10.97 -8.88
C ALA A 76 11.03 11.33 -8.06
N ARG A 77 11.15 10.85 -6.81
CA ARG A 77 12.33 11.03 -5.95
C ARG A 77 13.19 9.77 -5.79
N GLN A 78 12.68 8.59 -6.15
CA GLN A 78 13.33 7.30 -5.90
C GLN A 78 14.04 6.74 -7.13
N ASP A 79 13.84 7.33 -8.32
CA ASP A 79 14.55 6.97 -9.55
C ASP A 79 16.08 7.18 -9.49
N GLY A 80 16.61 7.74 -8.38
CA GLY A 80 18.04 7.83 -8.10
C GLY A 80 18.58 6.83 -7.07
N THR A 81 17.78 5.89 -6.53
CA THR A 81 18.25 4.96 -5.49
C THR A 81 17.56 3.60 -5.58
N SER A 82 18.00 2.80 -6.54
CA SER A 82 17.87 1.34 -6.46
C SER A 82 19.16 0.68 -6.97
N ASP A 83 20.28 1.11 -6.39
CA ASP A 83 21.51 0.31 -6.28
C ASP A 83 21.67 -0.03 -4.79
N ARG A 84 21.02 -1.11 -4.35
CA ARG A 84 21.38 -1.90 -3.15
C ARG A 84 20.36 -3.02 -2.93
N GLU A 85 20.56 -4.12 -3.64
CA GLU A 85 20.45 -5.46 -3.07
C GLU A 85 21.53 -6.32 -3.76
N GLY A 86 22.60 -6.62 -3.02
CA GLY A 86 23.79 -7.37 -3.41
C GLY A 86 24.77 -7.44 -2.24
#